data_AF-A0A227J800-F1
#
_entry.id   AF-A0A227J800-F1
#
_cell.length_a   1.000
_cell.length_b   1.000
_cell.length_c   1.000
_cell.angle_alpha   90.00
_cell.angle_beta   90.00
_cell.angle_gamma   90.00
#
_symmetry.space_group_name_H-M   'P 1'
#
loop_
_entity.id
_entity.type
_entity.pdbx_description
1 polymer ?
#
loop_
_entity_poly.entity_id
_entity_poly.type
_entity_poly.pdbx_seq_one_letter_code
_entity_poly.pdbx_strand_id
1 'polypeptide(L)'
;EHDVGGIAIDNHGCPLPESTVTACEESDAVLFGSVGGPKWEHLPPNDQPERGALLPLRKHFQLFCNLRPAQIHAGLEAFSPLRADISGRGFDIVVVRELTGGIYFGQPKGREGEGANEKAFDT
;
A
#
# COMPACT_ATOMS: atom_id res chain seq x y z
N GLU A 1 8.99 -18.82 1.64
CA GLU A 1 9.06 -17.49 2.30
C GLU A 1 10.10 -16.67 1.56
N HIS A 2 9.85 -15.37 1.33
CA HIS A 2 10.71 -14.50 0.52
C HIS A 2 10.81 -13.11 1.15
N ASP A 3 11.97 -12.46 1.01
CA ASP A 3 12.22 -11.13 1.54
C ASP A 3 11.48 -10.05 0.74
N VAL A 4 10.88 -9.08 1.43
CA VAL A 4 10.22 -7.93 0.81
C VAL A 4 10.28 -6.69 1.72
N GLY A 5 10.30 -5.50 1.15
CA GLY A 5 10.35 -4.24 1.86
C GLY A 5 11.69 -4.00 2.56
N GLY A 6 11.66 -3.59 3.82
CA GLY A 6 12.86 -3.18 4.55
C GLY A 6 13.90 -4.29 4.73
N ILE A 7 13.44 -5.52 5.04
CA ILE A 7 14.35 -6.67 5.13
C ILE A 7 14.99 -6.99 3.78
N ALA A 8 14.27 -6.77 2.68
CA ALA A 8 14.84 -6.97 1.35
C ALA A 8 15.87 -5.89 0.99
N ILE A 9 15.67 -4.65 1.44
CA ILE A 9 16.69 -3.59 1.29
C ILE A 9 17.96 -3.98 2.06
N ASP A 10 17.81 -4.47 3.29
CA ASP A 10 18.96 -4.87 4.11
C ASP A 10 19.75 -6.04 3.51
N ASN A 11 19.06 -7.02 2.93
CA ASN A 11 19.70 -8.24 2.40
C ASN A 11 20.10 -8.17 0.93
N HIS A 12 19.34 -7.42 0.11
CA HIS A 12 19.43 -7.42 -1.37
C HIS A 12 19.57 -6.03 -1.98
N GLY A 13 19.54 -4.97 -1.17
CA GLY A 13 19.69 -3.58 -1.64
C GLY A 13 18.47 -2.98 -2.34
N CYS A 14 17.34 -3.70 -2.42
CA CYS A 14 16.11 -3.21 -3.02
C CYS A 14 14.86 -3.73 -2.28
N PRO A 15 13.74 -2.98 -2.28
CA PRO A 15 12.54 -3.36 -1.54
C PRO A 15 11.75 -4.51 -2.19
N LEU A 16 11.99 -4.82 -3.46
CA LEU A 16 11.32 -5.91 -4.16
C LEU A 16 12.30 -6.65 -5.09
N PRO A 17 13.00 -7.67 -4.56
CA PRO A 17 13.91 -8.49 -5.35
C PRO A 17 13.18 -9.27 -6.45
N GLU A 18 13.85 -9.51 -7.57
CA GLU A 18 13.32 -10.30 -8.69
C GLU A 18 12.95 -11.73 -8.27
N SER A 19 13.73 -12.33 -7.37
CA SER A 19 13.44 -13.65 -6.79
C SER A 19 12.11 -13.68 -6.02
N THR A 20 11.75 -12.58 -5.35
CA THR A 20 10.46 -12.45 -4.65
C THR A 20 9.31 -12.31 -5.65
N VAL A 21 9.51 -11.58 -6.76
CA VAL A 21 8.48 -11.46 -7.82
C VAL A 21 8.25 -12.81 -8.48
N THR A 22 9.32 -13.52 -8.85
CA THR A 22 9.26 -14.86 -9.46
C THR A 22 8.48 -15.83 -8.57
N ALA A 23 8.79 -15.85 -7.27
CA ALA A 23 8.07 -16.71 -6.33
C ALA A 23 6.59 -16.37 -6.23
N CYS A 24 6.22 -15.09 -6.30
CA CYS A 24 4.82 -14.68 -6.35
C CYS A 24 4.13 -15.13 -7.65
N GLU A 25 4.83 -15.13 -8.79
CA GLU A 25 4.30 -15.63 -10.07
C GLU A 25 4.08 -17.14 -10.07
N GLU A 26 4.93 -17.89 -9.36
CA GLU A 26 4.84 -19.34 -9.20
C GLU A 26 3.82 -19.78 -8.13
N SER A 27 3.17 -18.83 -7.45
CA SER A 27 2.25 -19.09 -6.34
C SER A 27 0.78 -18.85 -6.72
N ASP A 28 -0.13 -19.62 -6.14
CA ASP A 28 -1.58 -19.40 -6.31
C ASP A 28 -2.08 -18.13 -5.58
N ALA A 29 -1.41 -17.75 -4.49
CA ALA A 29 -1.75 -16.60 -3.68
C ALA A 29 -0.54 -16.10 -2.88
N VAL A 30 -0.58 -14.81 -2.50
CA VAL A 30 0.44 -14.18 -1.65
C VAL A 30 -0.16 -13.85 -0.30
N LEU A 31 0.34 -14.50 0.76
CA LEU A 31 0.09 -14.09 2.14
C LEU A 31 1.12 -13.03 2.53
N PHE A 32 0.68 -11.78 2.66
CA PHE A 32 1.55 -10.63 2.87
C PHE A 32 1.44 -10.08 4.30
N GLY A 33 2.57 -9.82 4.95
CA GLY A 33 2.64 -9.19 6.27
C GLY A 33 2.57 -7.65 6.20
N SER A 34 3.54 -6.98 6.80
CA SER A 34 3.69 -5.53 6.73
C SER A 34 5.12 -5.15 6.36
N VAL A 35 5.28 -4.06 5.62
CA VAL A 35 6.58 -3.48 5.25
C VAL A 35 6.63 -2.01 5.66
N GLY A 36 7.83 -1.49 5.87
CA GLY A 36 8.05 -0.11 6.32
C GLY A 36 8.74 -0.02 7.68
N GLY A 37 9.13 1.19 8.05
CA GLY A 37 9.63 1.49 9.39
C GLY A 37 10.68 2.61 9.43
N PRO A 38 10.95 3.19 10.61
CA PRO A 38 11.77 4.40 10.77
C PRO A 38 13.17 4.31 10.16
N LYS A 39 13.73 3.09 10.11
CA LYS A 39 15.05 2.83 9.52
C LYS A 39 15.13 3.26 8.05
N TRP A 40 14.04 3.16 7.29
CA TRP A 40 14.03 3.40 5.83
C TRP A 40 13.25 4.65 5.41
N GLU A 41 12.67 5.41 6.35
CA GLU A 41 11.86 6.62 6.06
C GLU A 41 12.64 7.73 5.35
N HIS A 42 13.96 7.76 5.54
CA HIS A 42 14.86 8.74 4.92
C HIS A 42 15.17 8.46 3.44
N LEU A 43 14.81 7.28 2.93
CA LEU A 43 15.05 6.91 1.53
C LEU A 43 14.15 7.71 0.57
N PRO A 44 14.57 7.91 -0.69
CA PRO A 44 13.72 8.47 -1.72
C PRO A 44 12.38 7.71 -1.83
N PRO A 45 11.25 8.38 -2.16
CA PRO A 45 9.93 7.74 -2.09
C PRO A 45 9.76 6.46 -2.91
N ASN A 46 10.49 6.28 -4.00
CA ASN A 46 10.42 5.06 -4.82
C ASN A 46 11.25 3.90 -4.24
N ASP A 47 12.23 4.23 -3.39
CA ASP A 47 13.12 3.26 -2.75
C ASP A 47 12.62 2.86 -1.36
N GLN A 48 11.63 3.59 -0.82
CA GLN A 48 10.99 3.25 0.44
C GLN A 48 10.27 1.89 0.35
N PRO A 49 10.34 1.05 1.41
CA PRO A 49 9.73 -0.28 1.46
C PRO A 49 8.26 -0.33 0.99
N GLU A 50 7.45 0.64 1.43
CA GLU A 50 6.01 0.65 1.24
C GLU A 50 5.66 0.90 -0.23
N ARG A 51 6.27 1.91 -0.85
CA ARG A 51 5.99 2.28 -2.24
C ARG A 51 6.72 1.37 -3.22
N GLY A 52 8.01 1.13 -2.97
CA GLY A 52 8.89 0.34 -3.83
C GLY A 52 8.54 -1.14 -3.90
N ALA A 53 7.82 -1.69 -2.91
CA ALA A 53 7.31 -3.06 -2.97
C ALA A 53 5.83 -3.15 -3.36
N LEU A 54 4.94 -2.41 -2.67
CA LEU A 54 3.49 -2.64 -2.82
C LEU A 54 2.94 -2.13 -4.16
N LEU A 55 3.40 -0.99 -4.67
CA LEU A 55 2.89 -0.44 -5.93
C LEU A 55 3.30 -1.31 -7.13
N PRO A 56 4.57 -1.73 -7.26
CA PRO A 56 4.96 -2.66 -8.32
C PRO A 56 4.21 -3.99 -8.25
N LEU A 57 4.07 -4.61 -7.07
CA LEU A 57 3.32 -5.87 -6.93
C LEU A 57 1.87 -5.72 -7.40
N ARG A 58 1.17 -4.67 -6.97
CA ARG A 58 -0.22 -4.41 -7.38
C ARG A 58 -0.36 -4.23 -8.88
N LYS A 59 0.55 -3.47 -9.49
CA LYS A 59 0.55 -3.21 -10.93
C LYS A 59 0.89 -4.46 -11.73
N HIS A 60 1.91 -5.22 -11.30
CA HIS A 60 2.39 -6.43 -11.95
C HIS A 60 1.31 -7.50 -12.03
N PHE A 61 0.67 -7.79 -10.91
CA PHE A 61 -0.39 -8.80 -10.81
C PHE A 61 -1.80 -8.25 -11.11
N GLN A 62 -1.91 -7.00 -11.58
CA GLN A 62 -3.18 -6.35 -11.92
C GLN A 62 -4.24 -6.47 -10.81
N LEU A 63 -3.83 -6.28 -9.56
CA LEU A 63 -4.66 -6.44 -8.36
C LEU A 63 -5.61 -5.26 -8.18
N PHE A 64 -6.51 -5.01 -9.15
CA PHE A 64 -7.35 -3.81 -9.19
C PHE A 64 -8.36 -3.71 -8.05
N CYS A 65 -8.83 -4.85 -7.52
CA CYS A 65 -9.88 -4.89 -6.51
C CYS A 65 -9.29 -5.07 -5.11
N ASN A 66 -9.33 -4.01 -4.29
CA ASN A 66 -9.00 -4.08 -2.87
C ASN A 66 -10.27 -4.13 -2.03
N LEU A 67 -10.42 -5.21 -1.26
CA LEU A 67 -11.54 -5.39 -0.32
C LEU A 67 -11.05 -5.15 1.11
N ARG A 68 -11.72 -4.25 1.84
CA ARG A 68 -11.43 -3.96 3.25
C ARG A 68 -12.71 -4.07 4.08
N PRO A 69 -13.05 -5.25 4.59
CA PRO A 69 -14.15 -5.40 5.53
C PRO A 69 -13.81 -4.70 6.85
N ALA A 70 -14.76 -3.96 7.40
CA ALA A 70 -14.66 -3.30 8.69
C ALA A 70 -15.99 -3.42 9.41
N GLN A 71 -15.95 -3.91 10.65
CA GLN A 71 -17.12 -4.05 11.51
C GLN A 71 -16.76 -3.76 12.96
N ILE A 72 -17.76 -3.36 13.76
CA ILE A 72 -17.65 -3.42 15.22
C ILE A 72 -18.08 -4.82 15.64
N HIS A 73 -17.17 -5.59 16.21
CA HIS A 73 -17.50 -6.89 16.78
C HIS A 73 -18.28 -6.73 18.08
N ALA A 74 -19.28 -7.59 18.27
CA ALA A 74 -20.08 -7.61 19.50
C ALA A 74 -19.18 -7.77 20.74
N GLY A 75 -19.38 -6.89 21.73
CA GLY A 75 -18.58 -6.84 22.96
C GLY A 75 -17.28 -6.04 22.85
N LEU A 76 -16.93 -5.53 21.66
CA LEU A 76 -15.76 -4.67 21.43
C LEU A 76 -16.15 -3.20 21.16
N GLU A 77 -17.40 -2.80 21.42
CA GLU A 77 -17.93 -1.46 21.14
C GLU A 77 -17.15 -0.36 21.88
N ALA A 78 -16.63 -0.68 23.08
CA ALA A 78 -15.84 0.23 23.90
C ALA A 78 -14.47 0.58 23.29
N PHE A 79 -13.96 -0.21 22.33
CA PHE A 79 -12.74 0.12 21.58
C PHE A 79 -12.99 1.06 20.41
N SER A 80 -14.26 1.29 20.04
CA SER A 80 -14.61 2.28 19.03
C SER A 80 -14.33 3.68 19.56
N PRO A 81 -13.72 4.58 18.75
CA PRO A 81 -13.54 5.99 19.14
C PRO A 81 -14.83 6.80 19.05
N LEU A 82 -15.94 6.21 18.60
CA LEU A 82 -17.24 6.86 18.52
C LEU A 82 -17.92 6.91 19.89
N ARG A 83 -18.86 7.85 20.05
CA ARG A 83 -19.69 7.93 21.25
C ARG A 83 -20.48 6.62 21.45
N ALA A 84 -20.68 6.19 22.69
CA ALA A 84 -21.24 4.88 23.03
C ALA A 84 -22.63 4.59 22.43
N ASP A 85 -23.50 5.60 22.29
CA ASP A 85 -24.80 5.48 21.62
C ASP A 85 -24.68 5.26 20.11
N ILE A 86 -23.57 5.68 19.50
CA ILE A 86 -23.27 5.45 18.10
C ILE A 86 -22.63 4.07 17.92
N SER A 87 -21.56 3.77 18.68
CA SER A 87 -20.86 2.48 18.58
C SER A 87 -21.71 1.30 19.02
N GLY A 88 -22.60 1.49 20.01
CA GLY A 88 -23.55 0.48 20.48
C GLY A 88 -24.60 0.08 19.44
N ARG A 89 -24.78 0.83 18.35
CA ARG A 89 -25.62 0.42 17.21
C ARG A 89 -24.88 -0.50 16.22
N GLY A 90 -23.54 -0.57 16.32
CA GLY A 90 -22.69 -1.32 15.42
C GLY A 90 -22.59 -0.73 14.01
N PHE A 91 -21.70 -1.30 13.21
CA PHE A 91 -21.69 -1.18 11.75
C PHE A 91 -21.03 -2.42 11.15
N ASP A 92 -21.37 -2.73 9.90
CA ASP A 92 -20.75 -3.78 9.09
C ASP A 92 -20.68 -3.28 7.64
N ILE A 93 -19.48 -3.01 7.16
CA ILE A 93 -19.22 -2.33 5.88
C ILE A 93 -18.03 -3.00 5.19
N VAL A 94 -18.10 -3.13 3.87
CA VAL A 94 -16.94 -3.45 3.03
C VAL A 94 -16.58 -2.26 2.16
N VAL A 95 -15.32 -1.80 2.24
CA VAL A 95 -14.78 -0.84 1.28
C VAL A 95 -14.26 -1.61 0.07
N VAL A 96 -14.82 -1.32 -1.10
CA VAL A 96 -14.31 -1.79 -2.40
C VAL A 96 -13.53 -0.65 -3.03
N ARG A 97 -12.22 -0.79 -3.13
CA ARG A 97 -11.30 0.24 -3.63
C ARG A 97 -10.60 -0.22 -4.90
N GLU A 98 -10.66 0.60 -5.95
CA GLU A 98 -9.81 0.46 -7.14
C GLU A 98 -8.35 0.75 -6.76
N LEU A 99 -7.41 -0.12 -7.17
CA LEU A 99 -6.05 -0.18 -6.62
C LEU A 99 -4.93 -0.09 -7.65
N THR A 100 -5.24 -0.08 -8.94
CA THR A 100 -4.25 -0.14 -10.05
C THR A 100 -4.35 1.02 -11.04
N GLY A 101 -5.34 1.91 -10.88
CA GLY A 101 -5.59 3.05 -11.75
C GLY A 101 -5.59 4.39 -11.00
N GLY A 102 -6.27 5.36 -11.62
CA GLY A 102 -6.35 6.73 -11.15
C GLY A 102 -4.98 7.41 -10.98
N ILE A 103 -4.97 8.45 -10.12
CA ILE A 103 -3.82 9.33 -9.87
C ILE A 103 -2.56 8.61 -9.35
N TYR A 104 -2.66 7.34 -8.95
CA TYR A 104 -1.50 6.58 -8.49
C TYR A 104 -0.64 6.10 -9.66
N PHE A 105 -1.26 5.78 -10.80
CA PHE A 105 -0.60 5.18 -11.95
C PHE A 105 -0.76 5.98 -13.26
N GLY A 106 -1.60 7.01 -13.26
CA GLY A 106 -1.82 7.88 -14.41
C GLY A 106 -0.55 8.63 -14.85
N GLN A 107 -0.54 9.00 -16.13
CA GLN A 107 0.56 9.68 -16.80
C GLN A 107 -0.02 10.74 -17.76
N PRO A 108 0.64 11.91 -17.89
CA PRO A 108 1.91 12.28 -17.28
C PRO A 108 1.81 12.62 -15.77
N LYS A 109 2.89 12.35 -15.03
CA LYS A 109 3.05 12.71 -13.61
C LYS A 109 4.40 13.37 -13.35
N GLY A 110 4.41 14.52 -12.68
CA GLY A 110 5.65 15.23 -12.40
C GLY A 110 5.46 16.67 -11.98
N ARG A 111 6.59 17.38 -11.94
CA ARG A 111 6.66 18.83 -11.74
C ARG A 111 7.51 19.43 -12.85
N GLU A 112 7.11 20.59 -13.33
CA GLU A 112 7.85 21.34 -14.35
C GLU A 112 7.86 22.84 -14.02
N GLY A 113 8.88 23.53 -14.50
CA GLY A 113 9.12 24.94 -14.19
C GLY A 113 9.87 25.16 -12.88
N GLU A 114 10.14 26.43 -12.56
CA GLU A 114 10.87 26.87 -11.37
C GLU A 114 10.28 28.19 -10.83
N GLY A 115 10.43 28.45 -9.53
CA GLY A 115 9.99 29.68 -8.89
C GLY A 115 8.47 29.89 -9.01
N ALA A 116 8.05 31.10 -9.40
CA ALA A 116 6.63 31.43 -9.56
C ALA A 116 5.93 30.66 -10.71
N ASN A 117 6.69 29.98 -11.57
CA ASN A 117 6.17 29.22 -12.70
C ASN A 117 6.20 27.70 -12.46
N GLU A 118 6.56 27.22 -11.26
CA GLU A 118 6.50 25.80 -10.93
C GLU A 118 5.05 25.30 -10.94
N LYS A 119 4.79 24.21 -11.67
CA LYS A 119 3.51 23.50 -11.66
C LYS A 119 3.72 22.01 -11.45
N ALA A 120 2.79 21.39 -10.73
CA ALA A 120 2.71 19.94 -10.59
C ALA A 120 1.53 19.41 -11.40
N PHE A 121 1.72 18.26 -12.04
CA PHE A 121 0.68 17.56 -12.78
C PHE A 121 0.67 16.08 -12.35
N ASP A 122 -0.54 15.56 -12.16
CA ASP A 122 -0.80 14.18 -11.80
C ASP A 122 -2.17 13.86 -12.43
N THR A 123 -2.16 13.12 -13.55
CA THR A 123 -3.37 12.82 -14.33
C THR A 123 -4.01 11.49 -13.92
#